data_AF-A0AAW6SWR9-F1
#
_entry.id   AF-A0AAW6SWR9-F1
#
_cell.length_a   1.000
_cell.length_b   1.000
_cell.length_c   1.000
_cell.angle_alpha   90.00
_cell.angle_beta   90.00
_cell.angle_gamma   90.00
#
_symmetry.space_group_name_H-M   'P 1'
#
loop_
_entity.id
_entity.type
_entity.pdbx_description
1 polymer ?
#
loop_
_entity_poly.entity_id
_entity_poly.type
_entity_poly.pdbx_seq_one_letter_code
_entity_poly.pdbx_strand_id
1 'polypeptide(L)'
;MNQNRLNIDEQGASDTYEESYDQPKYPFWKIATCYLLAGLLVIAIIYGFSGIIADILSNSLRKSINRLQIISVVSISYFLYRLTINLGNHWRSSEKNEIGTAVTNFPNPFYDPGFKQGPLYLQKQYQKLASQFHIKSILLKKSYNYSTQLENSLTRFEAKLRVLLRHNENVNRLIKSLNFLYLKNDKDFSKQMLKHILSECITILEKDQSDKSISLFSVINEELKIVESVRINAESISKRSFKKGEGFAGYIWDKGEAIIVNQIEEEDERFKSKLPTSPIGSIMGIPLIVDELILGVLCLQSETQDGFNNADLRTVEYYSRMCTLILLYDKMKNNKNGEGDQ
;
A
#
# COMPACT_ATOMS: atom_id res chain seq x y z
N MET A 1 -16.54 10.60 -4.11
CA MET A 1 -17.22 10.56 -5.41
C MET A 1 -16.36 11.30 -6.43
N ASN A 2 -15.37 10.61 -7.02
CA ASN A 2 -14.96 10.77 -8.42
C ASN A 2 -13.91 9.71 -8.71
N GLN A 3 -14.28 8.79 -9.59
CA GLN A 3 -13.42 7.76 -10.14
C GLN A 3 -12.42 8.43 -11.09
N ASN A 4 -11.17 8.62 -10.67
CA ASN A 4 -10.08 8.69 -11.64
C ASN A 4 -9.50 7.29 -11.78
N ARG A 5 -10.21 6.49 -12.58
CA ARG A 5 -9.61 5.39 -13.31
C ARG A 5 -8.43 5.97 -14.08
N LEU A 6 -7.23 5.47 -13.86
CA LEU A 6 -6.18 5.52 -14.86
C LEU A 6 -6.71 4.72 -16.05
N ASN A 7 -7.38 5.42 -16.98
CA ASN A 7 -7.43 5.02 -18.38
C ASN A 7 -5.97 4.92 -18.82
N ILE A 8 -5.43 3.71 -18.79
CA ILE A 8 -4.33 3.39 -19.66
C ILE A 8 -4.99 3.31 -21.02
N ASP A 9 -4.86 4.39 -21.79
CA ASP A 9 -5.31 4.46 -23.18
C ASP A 9 -4.76 3.24 -23.93
N GLU A 10 -5.63 2.29 -24.26
CA GLU A 10 -5.38 1.20 -25.20
C GLU A 10 -5.26 1.69 -26.66
N GLN A 11 -5.01 2.99 -26.89
CA GLN A 11 -4.94 3.59 -28.22
C GLN A 11 -3.62 4.29 -28.53
N GLY A 12 -2.58 4.15 -27.69
CA GLY A 12 -1.29 4.81 -27.88
C GLY A 12 -0.07 3.90 -28.09
N ALA A 13 -0.23 2.58 -28.13
CA ALA A 13 0.89 1.63 -28.19
C ALA A 13 0.84 0.70 -29.42
N SER A 14 0.23 1.13 -30.53
CA SER A 14 0.28 0.40 -31.80
C SER A 14 1.45 0.79 -32.70
N ASP A 15 2.16 1.87 -32.41
CA ASP A 15 3.10 2.44 -33.37
C ASP A 15 4.47 2.62 -32.71
N THR A 16 5.30 1.56 -32.70
CA THR A 16 6.79 1.60 -32.74
C THR A 16 7.42 0.28 -32.29
N TYR A 17 7.06 -0.87 -32.88
CA TYR A 17 7.98 -2.02 -32.97
C TYR A 17 7.70 -2.85 -34.24
N GLU A 18 7.59 -2.19 -35.40
CA GLU A 18 7.88 -2.86 -36.67
C GLU A 18 9.39 -2.78 -36.92
N GLU A 19 10.16 -3.56 -36.16
CA GLU A 19 11.48 -3.96 -36.64
C GLU A 19 11.25 -4.93 -37.81
N SER A 20 11.24 -4.38 -39.01
CA SER A 20 11.35 -5.10 -40.27
C SER A 20 12.65 -5.94 -40.24
N TYR A 21 12.53 -7.18 -39.80
CA TYR A 21 13.52 -8.21 -40.11
C TYR A 21 13.29 -8.66 -41.56
N ASP A 22 13.70 -7.83 -42.51
CA ASP A 22 13.89 -8.25 -43.90
C ASP A 22 15.12 -9.17 -43.97
N GLN A 23 14.96 -10.39 -43.45
CA GLN A 23 15.90 -11.48 -43.66
C GLN A 23 15.96 -11.74 -45.17
N PRO A 24 17.15 -11.67 -45.82
CA PRO A 24 17.25 -11.90 -47.25
C PRO A 24 16.68 -13.29 -47.57
N LYS A 25 15.57 -13.34 -48.31
CA LYS A 25 14.93 -14.59 -48.71
C LYS A 25 15.94 -15.42 -49.47
N TYR A 26 16.27 -16.59 -48.93
CA TYR A 26 17.20 -17.52 -49.56
C TYR A 26 16.69 -17.82 -50.98
N PRO A 27 17.50 -17.60 -52.04
CA PRO A 27 16.98 -17.64 -53.39
C PRO A 27 16.53 -19.06 -53.73
N PHE A 28 15.34 -19.16 -54.33
CA PHE A 28 14.66 -20.44 -54.60
C PHE A 28 15.57 -21.47 -55.30
N TRP A 29 16.41 -21.02 -56.25
CA TRP A 29 17.32 -21.91 -56.96
C TRP A 29 18.35 -22.58 -56.04
N LYS A 30 18.86 -21.90 -54.99
CA LYS A 30 19.78 -22.52 -54.01
C LYS A 30 19.08 -23.56 -53.15
N ILE A 31 17.81 -23.33 -52.81
CA ILE A 31 16.98 -24.30 -52.09
C ILE A 31 16.77 -25.54 -52.98
N ALA A 32 16.36 -25.32 -54.23
CA ALA A 32 16.11 -26.39 -55.20
C ALA A 32 17.37 -27.23 -55.50
N THR A 33 18.52 -26.58 -55.73
CA THR A 33 19.78 -27.30 -55.98
C THR A 33 20.27 -28.06 -54.76
N CYS A 34 20.11 -27.50 -53.55
CA CYS A 34 20.42 -28.20 -52.30
C CYS A 34 19.62 -29.49 -52.15
N TYR A 35 18.28 -29.43 -52.32
CA TYR A 35 17.43 -30.61 -52.21
C TYR A 35 17.69 -31.63 -53.33
N LEU A 36 18.01 -31.17 -54.55
CA LEU A 36 18.37 -32.06 -55.66
C LEU A 36 19.67 -32.82 -55.38
N LEU A 37 20.74 -32.12 -54.97
CA LEU A 37 22.02 -32.73 -54.60
C LEU A 37 21.87 -33.69 -53.43
N ALA A 38 21.13 -33.30 -52.39
CA ALA A 38 20.83 -34.17 -51.26
C ALA A 38 20.07 -35.43 -51.71
N GLY A 39 19.09 -35.30 -52.62
CA GLY A 39 18.34 -36.42 -53.18
C GLY A 39 19.23 -37.41 -53.93
N LEU A 40 20.10 -36.92 -54.81
CA LEU A 40 21.07 -37.77 -55.53
C LEU A 40 22.01 -38.50 -54.59
N LEU A 41 22.52 -37.82 -53.56
CA LEU A 41 23.40 -38.42 -52.56
C LEU A 41 22.69 -39.51 -51.77
N VAL A 42 21.43 -39.29 -51.37
CA VAL A 42 20.60 -40.31 -50.69
C VAL A 42 20.37 -41.53 -51.58
N ILE A 43 20.05 -41.33 -52.87
CA ILE A 43 19.86 -42.42 -53.83
C ILE A 43 21.15 -43.25 -53.96
N ALA A 44 22.30 -42.59 -54.08
CA ALA A 44 23.60 -43.25 -54.17
C ALA A 44 23.92 -44.09 -52.92
N ILE A 45 23.65 -43.55 -51.72
CA ILE A 45 23.83 -44.27 -50.45
C ILE A 45 22.91 -45.49 -50.39
N ILE A 46 21.61 -45.34 -50.66
CA ILE A 46 20.64 -46.45 -50.60
C ILE A 46 21.03 -47.56 -51.59
N TYR A 47 21.40 -47.20 -52.81
CA TYR A 47 21.83 -48.15 -53.82
C TYR A 47 23.13 -48.88 -53.42
N GLY A 48 24.12 -48.17 -52.89
CA GLY A 48 25.38 -48.75 -52.43
C GLY A 48 25.21 -49.74 -51.27
N PHE A 49 24.50 -49.32 -50.21
CA PHE A 49 24.30 -50.16 -49.02
C PHE A 49 23.35 -51.33 -49.27
N SER A 50 22.31 -51.17 -50.10
CA SER A 50 21.41 -52.28 -50.43
C SER A 50 22.12 -53.44 -51.13
N GLY A 51 23.17 -53.17 -51.90
CA GLY A 51 24.04 -54.19 -52.49
C GLY A 51 24.77 -55.01 -51.42
N ILE A 52 25.44 -54.34 -50.49
CA ILE A 52 26.19 -54.97 -49.40
C ILE A 52 25.26 -55.83 -48.54
N ILE A 53 24.08 -55.30 -48.21
CA ILE A 53 23.09 -56.01 -47.40
C ILE A 53 22.52 -57.23 -48.13
N ALA A 54 22.34 -57.15 -49.46
CA ALA A 54 21.86 -58.28 -50.28
C ALA A 54 22.83 -59.45 -50.26
N ASP A 55 24.12 -59.17 -50.38
CA ASP A 55 25.16 -60.18 -50.42
C ASP A 55 25.30 -60.86 -49.04
N ILE A 56 25.24 -60.09 -47.96
CA ILE A 56 25.29 -60.62 -46.59
C ILE A 56 24.06 -61.49 -46.28
N LEU A 57 22.86 -61.00 -46.57
CA LEU A 57 21.64 -61.76 -46.28
C LEU A 57 21.52 -63.01 -47.15
N SER A 58 21.92 -62.94 -48.42
CA SER A 58 21.84 -64.11 -49.30
C SER A 58 22.76 -65.25 -48.87
N ASN A 59 23.97 -64.93 -48.39
CA ASN A 59 24.88 -65.89 -47.79
C ASN A 59 24.35 -66.47 -46.46
N SER A 60 23.75 -65.63 -45.61
CA SER A 60 23.22 -66.05 -44.31
C SER A 60 21.96 -66.93 -44.43
N LEU A 61 21.03 -66.55 -45.30
CA LEU A 61 19.73 -67.23 -45.48
C LEU A 61 19.75 -68.34 -46.55
N ARG A 62 20.90 -68.60 -47.19
CA ARG A 62 21.07 -69.55 -48.31
C ARG A 62 19.99 -69.39 -49.39
N LYS A 63 19.58 -68.15 -49.66
CA LYS A 63 18.54 -67.78 -50.65
C LYS A 63 19.01 -66.58 -51.45
N SER A 64 18.81 -66.58 -52.76
CA SER A 64 19.14 -65.44 -53.61
C SER A 64 18.22 -64.25 -53.30
N ILE A 65 18.76 -63.22 -52.66
CA ILE A 65 18.04 -61.98 -52.35
C ILE A 65 18.53 -60.90 -53.30
N ASN A 66 17.60 -60.24 -53.99
CA ASN A 66 17.92 -59.18 -54.93
C ASN A 66 17.98 -57.82 -54.23
N ARG A 67 18.85 -56.91 -54.72
CA ARG A 67 18.98 -55.53 -54.21
C ARG A 67 17.64 -54.80 -54.20
N LEU A 68 16.84 -54.98 -55.26
CA LEU A 68 15.50 -54.39 -55.36
C LEU A 68 14.57 -54.82 -54.22
N GLN A 69 14.71 -56.07 -53.72
CA GLN A 69 13.90 -56.54 -52.59
C GLN A 69 14.28 -55.78 -51.31
N ILE A 70 15.58 -55.58 -51.05
CA ILE A 70 16.02 -54.82 -49.87
C ILE A 70 15.61 -53.36 -49.96
N ILE A 71 15.77 -52.72 -51.12
CA ILE A 71 15.32 -51.34 -51.35
C ILE A 71 13.81 -51.25 -51.09
N SER A 72 13.01 -52.19 -51.58
CA SER A 72 11.57 -52.20 -51.38
C SER A 72 11.19 -52.32 -49.90
N VAL A 73 11.85 -53.21 -49.13
CA VAL A 73 11.58 -53.40 -47.71
C VAL A 73 11.94 -52.13 -46.93
N VAL A 74 13.14 -51.57 -47.14
CA VAL A 74 13.58 -50.33 -46.47
C VAL A 74 12.65 -49.15 -46.82
N SER A 75 12.26 -49.04 -48.09
CA SER A 75 11.37 -47.97 -48.55
C SER A 75 9.97 -48.10 -47.94
N ILE A 76 9.41 -49.31 -47.90
CA ILE A 76 8.11 -49.59 -47.29
C ILE A 76 8.17 -49.29 -45.79
N SER A 77 9.21 -49.75 -45.09
CA SER A 77 9.37 -49.48 -43.66
C SER A 77 9.51 -47.98 -43.36
N TYR A 78 10.30 -47.25 -44.15
CA TYR A 78 10.44 -45.80 -44.00
C TYR A 78 9.14 -45.05 -44.32
N PHE A 79 8.45 -45.45 -45.39
CA PHE A 79 7.16 -44.89 -45.77
C PHE A 79 6.13 -45.10 -44.66
N LEU A 80 6.04 -46.31 -44.12
CA LEU A 80 5.15 -46.63 -43.00
C LEU A 80 5.48 -45.75 -41.78
N TYR A 81 6.75 -45.67 -41.39
CA TYR A 81 7.20 -44.82 -40.27
C TYR A 81 6.82 -43.35 -40.46
N ARG A 82 7.07 -42.78 -41.65
CA ARG A 82 6.73 -41.39 -41.96
C ARG A 82 5.22 -41.15 -41.99
N LEU A 83 4.47 -42.11 -42.52
CA LEU A 83 3.01 -42.04 -42.56
C LEU A 83 2.44 -42.10 -41.15
N THR A 84 2.97 -42.96 -40.27
CA THR A 84 2.58 -43.02 -38.85
C THR A 84 2.85 -41.70 -38.13
N ILE A 85 4.02 -41.09 -38.31
CA ILE A 85 4.32 -39.78 -37.69
C ILE A 85 3.39 -38.70 -38.24
N ASN A 86 3.16 -38.67 -39.56
CA ASN A 86 2.31 -37.65 -40.16
C ASN A 86 0.86 -37.78 -39.69
N LEU A 87 0.34 -39.01 -39.65
CA LEU A 87 -1.00 -39.30 -39.16
C LEU A 87 -1.13 -38.96 -37.66
N GLY A 88 -0.13 -39.30 -36.84
CA GLY A 88 -0.10 -38.95 -35.42
C GLY A 88 -0.03 -37.43 -35.19
N ASN A 89 0.76 -36.70 -35.97
CA ASN A 89 0.79 -35.24 -35.92
C ASN A 89 -0.55 -34.64 -36.34
N HIS A 90 -1.20 -35.19 -37.37
CA HIS A 90 -2.52 -34.76 -37.82
C HIS A 90 -3.57 -34.94 -36.72
N TRP A 91 -3.63 -36.13 -36.09
CA TRP A 91 -4.53 -36.40 -34.97
C TRP A 91 -4.31 -35.47 -33.79
N ARG A 92 -3.06 -35.13 -33.46
CA ARG A 92 -2.76 -34.17 -32.37
C ARG A 92 -3.16 -32.74 -32.71
N SER A 93 -3.18 -32.37 -33.98
CA SER A 93 -3.51 -31.01 -34.43
C SER A 93 -5.00 -30.75 -34.67
N SER A 94 -5.82 -31.79 -34.88
CA SER A 94 -7.24 -31.64 -35.24
C SER A 94 -8.17 -31.86 -34.05
N GLU A 95 -8.86 -30.82 -33.60
CA GLU A 95 -9.83 -30.88 -32.49
C GLU A 95 -11.12 -31.63 -32.85
N LYS A 96 -11.62 -31.44 -34.09
CA LYS A 96 -12.98 -31.84 -34.48
C LYS A 96 -13.07 -33.03 -35.42
N ASN A 97 -11.95 -33.50 -35.98
CA ASN A 97 -11.97 -34.61 -36.93
C ASN A 97 -11.98 -35.94 -36.18
N GLU A 98 -12.92 -36.80 -36.53
CA GLU A 98 -13.01 -38.17 -36.02
C GLU A 98 -11.81 -39.01 -36.48
N ILE A 99 -11.42 -39.99 -35.66
CA ILE A 99 -10.40 -40.97 -36.03
C ILE A 99 -11.09 -42.09 -36.80
N GLY A 100 -10.81 -42.19 -38.10
CA GLY A 100 -11.31 -43.29 -38.90
C GLY A 100 -11.14 -43.10 -40.40
N THR A 101 -11.50 -44.14 -41.14
CA THR A 101 -11.81 -43.99 -42.56
C THR A 101 -13.23 -43.44 -42.68
N ALA A 102 -13.65 -42.97 -43.86
CA ALA A 102 -14.95 -42.32 -44.12
C ALA A 102 -16.22 -43.10 -43.69
N VAL A 103 -16.07 -44.28 -43.09
CA VAL A 103 -17.12 -45.20 -42.66
C VAL A 103 -17.16 -45.37 -41.12
N THR A 104 -16.16 -44.89 -40.37
CA THR A 104 -16.08 -45.02 -38.90
C THR A 104 -15.81 -43.67 -38.23
N ASN A 105 -16.75 -43.21 -37.41
CA ASN A 105 -16.76 -41.90 -36.79
C ASN A 105 -16.43 -41.98 -35.30
N PHE A 106 -15.16 -42.24 -34.94
CA PHE A 106 -14.75 -42.22 -33.53
C PHE A 106 -14.31 -40.82 -33.11
N PRO A 107 -14.73 -40.31 -31.94
CA PRO A 107 -14.20 -39.05 -31.42
C PRO A 107 -12.68 -39.13 -31.26
N ASN A 108 -11.96 -38.01 -31.46
CA ASN A 108 -10.50 -37.97 -31.36
C ASN A 108 -10.02 -37.70 -29.93
N PRO A 109 -9.57 -38.70 -29.16
CA PRO A 109 -9.03 -38.51 -27.81
C PRO A 109 -7.61 -37.92 -27.80
N PHE A 110 -6.95 -37.77 -28.95
CA PHE A 110 -5.53 -37.42 -29.03
C PHE A 110 -5.26 -35.95 -29.39
N TYR A 111 -6.31 -35.12 -29.51
CA TYR A 111 -6.15 -33.68 -29.73
C TYR A 111 -5.35 -33.03 -28.60
N ASP A 112 -4.30 -32.30 -28.96
CA ASP A 112 -3.41 -31.59 -28.05
C ASP A 112 -3.43 -30.09 -28.41
N PRO A 113 -4.17 -29.25 -27.68
CA PRO A 113 -4.27 -27.81 -27.96
C PRO A 113 -2.93 -27.07 -27.83
N GLY A 114 -1.91 -27.69 -27.19
CA GLY A 114 -0.55 -27.17 -27.09
C GLY A 114 0.38 -27.58 -28.24
N PHE A 115 -0.05 -28.48 -29.13
CA PHE A 115 0.78 -29.02 -30.20
C PHE A 115 0.93 -28.01 -31.36
N LYS A 116 2.12 -27.40 -31.51
CA LYS A 116 2.49 -26.57 -32.65
C LYS A 116 3.53 -27.27 -33.52
N GLN A 117 3.18 -27.60 -34.76
CA GLN A 117 4.08 -28.24 -35.72
C GLN A 117 5.18 -27.23 -36.14
N GLY A 118 6.41 -27.45 -35.70
CA GLY A 118 7.53 -26.59 -36.03
C GLY A 118 8.87 -27.29 -35.81
N PRO A 119 9.98 -26.74 -36.35
CA PRO A 119 11.32 -27.28 -36.09
C PRO A 119 11.61 -27.32 -34.59
N LEU A 120 12.18 -28.42 -34.08
CA LEU A 120 12.53 -28.58 -32.65
C LEU A 120 13.33 -27.39 -32.09
N TYR A 121 14.20 -26.81 -32.92
CA TYR A 121 14.97 -25.62 -32.57
C TYR A 121 14.09 -24.41 -32.23
N LEU A 122 13.04 -24.17 -33.02
CA LEU A 122 12.12 -23.04 -32.83
C LEU A 122 11.29 -23.22 -31.55
N GLN A 123 10.86 -24.45 -31.26
CA GLN A 123 10.14 -24.78 -30.03
C GLN A 123 11.01 -24.52 -28.79
N LYS A 124 12.29 -24.90 -28.82
CA LYS A 124 13.23 -24.66 -27.71
C LYS A 124 13.48 -23.16 -27.48
N GLN A 125 13.64 -22.37 -28.56
CA GLN A 125 13.77 -20.92 -28.44
C GLN A 125 12.51 -20.28 -27.87
N TYR A 126 11.33 -20.68 -28.36
CA TYR A 126 10.05 -20.18 -27.87
C TYR A 126 9.88 -20.45 -26.37
N GLN A 127 10.17 -21.68 -25.91
CA GLN A 127 10.09 -22.01 -24.49
C GLN A 127 11.04 -21.16 -23.63
N LYS A 128 12.25 -20.91 -24.11
CA LYS A 128 13.22 -20.02 -23.42
C LYS A 128 12.72 -18.57 -23.36
N LEU A 129 12.14 -18.07 -24.44
CA LEU A 129 11.58 -16.72 -24.47
C LEU A 129 10.36 -16.59 -23.56
N ALA A 130 9.46 -17.58 -23.59
CA ALA A 130 8.27 -17.62 -22.75
C ALA A 130 8.64 -17.66 -21.25
N SER A 131 9.65 -18.45 -20.86
CA SER A 131 10.11 -18.48 -19.46
C SER A 131 10.74 -17.16 -19.03
N GLN A 132 11.55 -16.53 -19.89
CA GLN A 132 12.12 -15.21 -19.64
C GLN A 132 11.04 -14.13 -19.52
N PHE A 133 10.04 -14.14 -20.40
CA PHE A 133 8.90 -13.23 -20.35
C PHE A 133 8.13 -13.40 -19.04
N HIS A 134 7.86 -14.64 -18.64
CA HIS A 134 7.17 -14.94 -17.40
C HIS A 134 7.92 -14.38 -16.17
N ILE A 135 9.23 -14.62 -16.08
CA ILE A 135 10.07 -14.08 -14.99
C ILE A 135 10.04 -12.55 -14.99
N LYS A 136 10.22 -11.91 -16.15
CA LYS A 136 10.17 -10.45 -16.28
C LYS A 136 8.82 -9.88 -15.85
N SER A 137 7.72 -10.53 -16.23
CA SER A 137 6.36 -10.10 -15.85
C SER A 137 6.16 -10.15 -14.32
N ILE A 138 6.69 -11.18 -13.65
CA ILE A 138 6.66 -11.30 -12.19
C ILE A 138 7.49 -10.20 -11.53
N LEU A 139 8.70 -9.95 -12.03
CA LEU A 139 9.57 -8.90 -11.51
C LEU A 139 8.95 -7.51 -11.68
N LEU A 140 8.31 -7.25 -12.82
CA LEU A 140 7.62 -5.99 -13.09
C LEU A 140 6.43 -5.79 -12.14
N LYS A 141 5.63 -6.84 -11.91
CA LYS A 141 4.55 -6.82 -10.91
C LYS A 141 5.07 -6.54 -9.49
N LYS A 142 6.19 -7.15 -9.10
CA LYS A 142 6.84 -6.87 -7.81
C LYS A 142 7.34 -5.43 -7.72
N SER A 143 7.98 -4.92 -8.78
CA SER A 143 8.45 -3.53 -8.85
C SER A 143 7.30 -2.53 -8.70
N TYR A 144 6.18 -2.79 -9.38
CA TYR A 144 4.98 -1.96 -9.26
C TYR A 144 4.46 -1.94 -7.81
N ASN A 145 4.32 -3.10 -7.18
CA ASN A 145 3.88 -3.20 -5.79
C ASN A 145 4.81 -2.45 -4.83
N TYR A 146 6.13 -2.55 -5.00
CA TYR A 146 7.09 -1.80 -4.19
C TYR A 146 6.98 -0.29 -4.41
N SER A 147 6.77 0.15 -5.65
CA SER A 147 6.56 1.57 -5.96
C SER A 147 5.33 2.11 -5.22
N THR A 148 4.21 1.39 -5.26
CA THR A 148 2.98 1.78 -4.55
C THR A 148 3.17 1.78 -3.03
N GLN A 149 3.92 0.82 -2.47
CA GLN A 149 4.23 0.82 -1.03
C GLN A 149 5.11 2.01 -0.64
N LEU A 150 6.09 2.36 -1.47
CA LEU A 150 6.95 3.52 -1.25
C LEU A 150 6.16 4.82 -1.31
N GLU A 151 5.29 4.99 -2.30
CA GLU A 151 4.40 6.15 -2.44
C GLU A 151 3.54 6.33 -1.18
N ASN A 152 2.86 5.27 -0.73
CA ASN A 152 2.07 5.31 0.51
C ASN A 152 2.90 5.67 1.75
N SER A 153 4.15 5.20 1.81
CA SER A 153 5.07 5.51 2.90
C SER A 153 5.52 6.97 2.87
N LEU A 154 5.80 7.51 1.67
CA LEU A 154 6.14 8.91 1.46
C LEU A 154 4.97 9.83 1.87
N THR A 155 3.74 9.52 1.47
CA THR A 155 2.56 10.30 1.88
C THR A 155 2.40 10.33 3.40
N ARG A 156 2.60 9.19 4.08
CA ARG A 156 2.57 9.14 5.56
C ARG A 156 3.69 9.96 6.20
N PHE A 157 4.89 9.92 5.62
CA PHE A 157 6.02 10.70 6.11
C PHE A 157 5.81 12.20 5.92
N GLU A 158 5.29 12.62 4.77
CA GLU A 158 4.95 14.01 4.48
C GLU A 158 3.90 14.54 5.47
N ALA A 159 2.85 13.75 5.75
CA ALA A 159 1.83 14.12 6.72
C ALA A 159 2.43 14.34 8.13
N LYS A 160 3.31 13.43 8.58
CA LYS A 160 4.02 13.58 9.87
C LYS A 160 4.91 14.81 9.89
N LEU A 161 5.67 15.05 8.82
CA LEU A 161 6.59 16.19 8.73
C LEU A 161 5.83 17.53 8.73
N ARG A 162 4.66 17.58 8.08
CA ARG A 162 3.76 18.73 8.12
C ARG A 162 3.29 19.07 9.54
N VAL A 163 2.92 18.06 10.33
CA VAL A 163 2.54 18.24 11.74
C VAL A 163 3.72 18.76 12.58
N LEU A 164 4.91 18.18 12.39
CA LEU A 164 6.12 18.63 13.09
C LEU A 164 6.53 20.07 12.74
N LEU A 165 6.41 20.47 11.47
CA LEU A 165 6.66 21.85 11.05
C LEU A 165 5.66 22.81 11.71
N ARG A 166 4.37 22.44 11.74
CA ARG A 166 3.35 23.25 12.43
C ARG A 166 3.68 23.39 13.92
N HIS A 167 4.09 22.33 14.59
CA HIS A 167 4.57 22.41 15.98
C HIS A 167 5.72 23.40 16.16
N ASN A 168 6.73 23.34 15.29
CA ASN A 168 7.88 24.24 15.36
C ASN A 168 7.45 25.71 15.17
N GLU A 169 6.58 25.99 14.20
CA GLU A 169 6.03 27.33 14.00
C GLU A 169 5.23 27.81 15.21
N ASN A 170 4.38 26.96 15.80
CA ASN A 170 3.60 27.27 17.00
C ASN A 170 4.55 27.62 18.17
N VAL A 171 5.58 26.80 18.42
CA VAL A 171 6.58 27.06 19.47
C VAL A 171 7.32 28.37 19.23
N ASN A 172 7.71 28.66 17.99
CA ASN A 172 8.35 29.93 17.64
C ASN A 172 7.43 31.14 17.94
N ARG A 173 6.12 31.02 17.70
CA ARG A 173 5.15 32.06 18.08
C ARG A 173 5.04 32.19 19.61
N LEU A 174 5.00 31.08 20.33
CA LEU A 174 4.97 31.09 21.80
C LEU A 174 6.23 31.71 22.42
N ILE A 175 7.43 31.42 21.90
CA ILE A 175 8.68 32.04 22.37
C ILE A 175 8.67 33.55 22.13
N LYS A 176 8.19 34.00 20.96
CA LYS A 176 8.04 35.43 20.67
C LYS A 176 7.08 36.10 21.65
N SER A 177 5.93 35.47 21.90
CA SER A 177 4.96 35.96 22.88
C SER A 177 5.55 36.01 24.30
N LEU A 178 6.26 34.96 24.71
CA LEU A 178 6.94 34.88 26.00
C LEU A 178 7.92 36.04 26.17
N ASN A 179 8.83 36.22 25.20
CA ASN A 179 9.82 37.30 25.22
C ASN A 179 9.17 38.67 25.26
N PHE A 180 8.13 38.89 24.46
CA PHE A 180 7.42 40.16 24.43
C PHE A 180 6.74 40.48 25.77
N LEU A 181 6.00 39.53 26.34
CA LEU A 181 5.30 39.71 27.61
C LEU A 181 6.28 39.89 28.77
N TYR A 182 7.39 39.15 28.76
CA TYR A 182 8.45 39.27 29.75
C TYR A 182 9.15 40.63 29.70
N LEU A 183 9.55 41.09 28.51
CA LEU A 183 10.21 42.39 28.34
C LEU A 183 9.31 43.57 28.70
N LYS A 184 8.00 43.47 28.46
CA LYS A 184 7.03 44.50 28.86
C LYS A 184 6.71 44.50 30.36
N ASN A 185 7.21 43.52 31.13
CA ASN A 185 6.85 43.30 32.53
C ASN A 185 5.32 43.31 32.72
N ASP A 186 4.62 42.58 31.85
CA ASP A 186 3.16 42.55 31.81
C ASP A 186 2.59 42.02 33.15
N LYS A 187 1.64 42.75 33.73
CA LYS A 187 1.01 42.36 35.01
C LYS A 187 0.18 41.08 34.87
N ASP A 188 -0.38 40.84 33.69
CA ASP A 188 -1.20 39.67 33.35
C ASP A 188 -0.40 38.63 32.55
N PHE A 189 0.94 38.60 32.72
CA PHE A 189 1.85 37.69 32.02
C PHE A 189 1.33 36.25 31.98
N SER A 190 0.98 35.67 33.13
CA SER A 190 0.56 34.27 33.23
C SER A 190 -0.70 34.03 32.42
N LYS A 191 -1.70 34.90 32.56
CA LYS A 191 -2.98 34.81 31.84
C LYS A 191 -2.80 34.93 30.34
N GLN A 192 -2.08 35.94 29.87
CA GLN A 192 -1.83 36.13 28.43
C GLN A 192 -1.02 34.99 27.83
N MET A 193 -0.01 34.49 28.55
CA MET A 193 0.79 33.36 28.08
C MET A 193 -0.05 32.09 27.98
N LEU A 194 -0.89 31.78 28.99
CA LEU A 194 -1.83 30.67 28.93
C LEU A 194 -2.76 30.81 27.72
N LYS A 195 -3.34 31.99 27.47
CA LYS A 195 -4.20 32.25 26.31
C LYS A 195 -3.49 31.98 24.98
N HIS A 196 -2.24 32.41 24.83
CA HIS A 196 -1.43 32.11 23.65
C HIS A 196 -1.18 30.59 23.51
N ILE A 197 -0.79 29.91 24.59
CA ILE A 197 -0.56 28.45 24.59
C ILE A 197 -1.83 27.70 24.15
N LEU A 198 -2.98 28.04 24.73
CA LEU A 198 -4.27 27.43 24.40
C LEU A 198 -4.66 27.69 22.93
N SER A 199 -4.40 28.91 22.44
CA SER A 199 -4.71 29.28 21.05
C SER A 199 -3.87 28.47 20.06
N GLU A 200 -2.58 28.27 20.36
CA GLU A 200 -1.68 27.43 19.54
C GLU A 200 -1.95 25.93 19.71
N CYS A 201 -2.50 25.50 20.84
CA CYS A 201 -2.87 24.11 21.07
C CYS A 201 -4.05 23.67 20.20
N ILE A 202 -5.01 24.55 19.90
CA ILE A 202 -6.14 24.21 19.02
C ILE A 202 -5.66 24.05 17.56
N THR A 203 -4.68 24.84 17.12
CA THR A 203 -4.26 24.89 15.70
C THR A 203 -3.53 23.63 15.23
N ILE A 204 -3.05 22.80 16.16
CA ILE A 204 -2.26 21.61 15.87
C ILE A 204 -3.10 20.32 15.79
N LEU A 205 -4.34 20.34 16.26
CA LEU A 205 -5.22 19.16 16.25
C LEU A 205 -5.44 18.65 14.81
N GLU A 206 -5.47 17.33 14.64
CA GLU A 206 -5.52 16.67 13.33
C GLU A 206 -6.90 16.79 12.66
N LYS A 207 -7.97 16.66 13.45
CA LYS A 207 -9.36 16.79 12.97
C LYS A 207 -9.77 18.26 12.86
N ASP A 208 -10.91 18.50 12.21
CA ASP A 208 -11.45 19.87 12.03
C ASP A 208 -11.46 20.62 13.36
N GLN A 209 -10.94 21.84 13.36
CA GLN A 209 -10.78 22.63 14.57
C GLN A 209 -11.96 23.57 14.80
N SER A 210 -12.83 23.73 13.81
CA SER A 210 -13.93 24.71 13.80
C SER A 210 -14.91 24.51 14.96
N ASP A 211 -15.17 23.25 15.32
CA ASP A 211 -16.08 22.82 16.38
C ASP A 211 -15.39 22.59 17.74
N LYS A 212 -14.10 22.94 17.84
CA LYS A 212 -13.27 22.63 19.02
C LYS A 212 -13.03 23.83 19.90
N SER A 213 -13.11 23.58 21.20
CA SER A 213 -12.83 24.55 22.25
C SER A 213 -11.91 23.97 23.32
N ILE A 214 -11.24 24.85 24.07
CA ILE A 214 -10.28 24.46 25.11
C ILE A 214 -10.50 25.29 26.37
N SER A 215 -10.48 24.62 27.52
CA SER A 215 -10.59 25.20 28.86
C SER A 215 -9.43 24.76 29.71
N LEU A 216 -8.79 25.70 30.38
CA LEU A 216 -7.79 25.44 31.40
C LEU A 216 -8.38 25.70 32.78
N PHE A 217 -8.40 24.67 33.61
CA PHE A 217 -8.83 24.73 35.00
C PHE A 217 -7.60 24.75 35.92
N SER A 218 -7.66 25.55 36.99
CA SER A 218 -6.68 25.55 38.07
C SER A 218 -7.38 25.23 39.39
N VAL A 219 -6.68 24.50 40.27
CA VAL A 219 -7.16 24.20 41.62
C VAL A 219 -6.97 25.44 42.51
N ILE A 220 -8.09 26.04 42.92
CA ILE A 220 -8.17 27.25 43.76
C ILE A 220 -9.21 26.98 44.87
N ASN A 221 -8.79 27.00 46.13
CA ASN A 221 -9.63 26.73 47.31
C ASN A 221 -10.39 25.40 47.20
N GLU A 222 -9.67 24.31 46.90
CA GLU A 222 -10.22 22.95 46.75
C GLU A 222 -11.29 22.77 45.65
N GLU A 223 -11.35 23.70 44.70
CA GLU A 223 -12.20 23.59 43.53
C GLU A 223 -11.44 23.90 42.24
N LEU A 224 -11.81 23.23 41.15
CA LEU A 224 -11.34 23.56 39.81
C LEU A 224 -12.10 24.76 39.27
N LYS A 225 -11.38 25.84 38.97
CA LYS A 225 -11.94 27.06 38.34
C LYS A 225 -11.27 27.31 37.01
N ILE A 226 -12.05 27.76 36.03
CA ILE A 226 -11.52 28.14 34.71
C ILE A 226 -10.64 29.38 34.90
N VAL A 227 -9.37 29.26 34.53
CA VAL A 227 -8.42 30.38 34.51
C VAL A 227 -8.26 30.97 33.12
N GLU A 228 -8.43 30.17 32.08
CA GLU A 228 -8.37 30.63 30.69
C GLU A 228 -9.11 29.68 29.74
N SER A 229 -9.60 30.20 28.61
CA SER A 229 -10.27 29.39 27.59
C SER A 229 -10.17 30.01 26.20
N VAL A 230 -10.32 29.19 25.17
CA VAL A 230 -10.36 29.64 23.77
C VAL A 230 -11.54 28.97 23.06
N ARG A 231 -12.29 29.77 22.28
CA ARG A 231 -13.53 29.38 21.57
C ARG A 231 -14.64 28.87 22.49
N ILE A 232 -14.81 29.51 23.65
CA ILE A 232 -15.89 29.23 24.60
C ILE A 232 -16.72 30.48 24.82
N ASN A 233 -18.05 30.34 24.87
CA ASN A 233 -18.96 31.44 25.17
C ASN A 233 -18.78 31.92 26.64
N ALA A 234 -18.81 33.24 26.86
CA ALA A 234 -18.62 33.87 28.16
C ALA A 234 -19.57 33.35 29.25
N GLU A 235 -20.81 32.99 28.90
CA GLU A 235 -21.78 32.38 29.82
C GLU A 235 -21.35 31.02 30.38
N SER A 236 -20.57 30.26 29.61
CA SER A 236 -20.02 28.96 30.03
C SER A 236 -18.82 29.10 30.97
N ILE A 237 -18.16 30.27 30.98
CA ILE A 237 -16.94 30.53 31.78
C ILE A 237 -17.31 30.85 33.24
N SER A 238 -18.36 31.63 33.47
CA SER A 238 -18.70 32.16 34.80
C SER A 238 -19.39 31.17 35.75
N LYS A 239 -19.83 30.00 35.26
CA LYS A 239 -20.65 29.03 36.02
C LYS A 239 -19.98 27.68 36.31
N ARG A 240 -18.76 27.44 35.85
CA ARG A 240 -18.12 26.11 35.93
C ARG A 240 -17.02 26.07 37.00
N SER A 241 -17.42 25.74 38.23
CA SER A 241 -16.53 25.26 39.29
C SER A 241 -16.78 23.77 39.51
N PHE A 242 -15.75 22.95 39.73
CA PHE A 242 -15.91 21.51 39.99
C PHE A 242 -15.12 21.07 41.22
N LYS A 243 -15.76 20.29 42.09
CA LYS A 243 -15.04 19.59 43.17
C LYS A 243 -14.28 18.38 42.63
N LYS A 244 -13.35 17.85 43.41
CA LYS A 244 -12.65 16.61 43.08
C LYS A 244 -13.66 15.46 42.91
N GLY A 245 -13.55 14.72 41.81
CA GLY A 245 -14.51 13.69 41.40
C GLY A 245 -15.80 14.21 40.74
N GLU A 246 -16.06 15.52 40.72
CA GLU A 246 -17.29 16.09 40.17
C GLU A 246 -17.15 16.44 38.69
N GLY A 247 -18.06 15.91 37.86
CA GLY A 247 -18.05 16.13 36.43
C GLY A 247 -16.79 15.60 35.75
N PHE A 248 -16.66 15.79 34.44
CA PHE A 248 -15.50 15.28 33.71
C PHE A 248 -14.17 15.86 34.20
N ALA A 249 -14.08 17.18 34.40
CA ALA A 249 -12.84 17.81 34.87
C ALA A 249 -12.46 17.37 36.30
N GLY A 250 -13.43 17.29 37.22
CA GLY A 250 -13.19 16.80 38.58
C GLY A 250 -12.83 15.31 38.62
N TYR A 251 -13.39 14.49 37.73
CA TYR A 251 -13.00 13.09 37.57
C TYR A 251 -11.54 12.94 37.14
N ILE A 252 -11.07 13.74 36.18
CA ILE A 252 -9.66 13.76 35.78
C ILE A 252 -8.76 14.21 36.94
N TRP A 253 -9.21 15.20 37.71
CA TRP A 253 -8.50 15.63 38.92
C TRP A 253 -8.46 14.55 40.01
N ASP A 254 -9.48 13.70 40.10
CA ASP A 254 -9.47 12.58 41.03
C ASP A 254 -8.54 11.45 40.60
N LYS A 255 -8.62 11.06 39.32
CA LYS A 255 -7.85 9.93 38.77
C LYS A 255 -6.39 10.25 38.49
N GLY A 256 -6.08 11.49 38.08
CA GLY A 256 -4.74 11.87 37.67
C GLY A 256 -4.28 11.24 36.35
N GLU A 257 -5.22 10.81 35.50
CA GLU A 257 -4.94 10.19 34.20
C GLU A 257 -5.57 11.01 33.07
N ALA A 258 -4.90 11.06 31.92
CA ALA A 258 -5.45 11.70 30.73
C ALA A 258 -6.44 10.76 30.02
N ILE A 259 -7.61 11.29 29.63
CA ILE A 259 -8.70 10.48 29.07
C ILE A 259 -9.30 11.16 27.85
N ILE A 260 -9.58 10.36 26.83
CA ILE A 260 -10.39 10.72 25.67
C ILE A 260 -11.73 10.01 25.76
N VAL A 261 -12.81 10.76 25.63
CA VAL A 261 -14.17 10.24 25.48
C VAL A 261 -14.67 10.70 24.11
N ASN A 262 -14.68 9.77 23.15
CA ASN A 262 -15.06 10.06 21.77
C ASN A 262 -16.57 10.05 21.53
N GLN A 263 -17.34 9.47 22.44
CA GLN A 263 -18.79 9.49 22.42
C GLN A 263 -19.28 9.62 23.85
N ILE A 264 -20.08 10.65 24.11
CA ILE A 264 -20.68 10.88 25.42
C ILE A 264 -22.06 10.21 25.44
N GLU A 265 -22.25 9.29 26.38
CA GLU A 265 -23.53 8.63 26.62
C GLU A 265 -24.41 9.47 27.56
N GLU A 266 -25.73 9.41 27.40
CA GLU A 266 -26.67 10.17 28.24
C GLU A 266 -26.60 9.75 29.71
N GLU A 267 -26.25 8.48 29.96
CA GLU A 267 -26.16 7.90 31.29
C GLU A 267 -24.85 8.24 32.01
N ASP A 268 -23.86 8.84 31.34
CA ASP A 268 -22.55 9.11 31.92
C ASP A 268 -22.64 10.22 32.98
N GLU A 269 -22.47 9.82 34.25
CA GLU A 269 -22.57 10.71 35.42
C GLU A 269 -21.58 11.87 35.37
N ARG A 270 -20.45 11.74 34.64
CA ARG A 270 -19.46 12.80 34.46
C ARG A 270 -20.01 14.01 33.70
N PHE A 271 -21.15 13.87 33.03
CA PHE A 271 -21.77 14.92 32.22
C PHE A 271 -23.16 15.35 32.70
N LYS A 272 -23.73 14.69 33.72
CA LYS A 272 -25.08 14.95 34.22
C LYS A 272 -25.22 16.20 35.12
N SER A 273 -24.20 16.53 35.91
CA SER A 273 -24.34 17.50 37.01
C SER A 273 -24.35 18.96 36.58
N LYS A 274 -23.71 19.30 35.44
CA LYS A 274 -23.56 20.67 34.92
C LYS A 274 -23.56 20.65 33.39
N LEU A 275 -24.75 20.44 32.82
CA LEU A 275 -24.94 20.36 31.37
C LEU A 275 -24.34 21.61 30.68
N PRO A 276 -23.45 21.41 29.69
CA PRO A 276 -22.89 22.50 28.91
C PRO A 276 -23.99 23.18 28.09
N THR A 277 -23.90 24.50 27.93
CA THR A 277 -24.81 25.29 27.07
C THR A 277 -24.70 24.90 25.59
N SER A 278 -23.59 24.26 25.19
CA SER A 278 -23.32 23.77 23.83
C SER A 278 -23.25 22.24 23.82
N PRO A 279 -23.70 21.57 22.74
CA PRO A 279 -23.56 20.12 22.60
C PRO A 279 -22.08 19.71 22.68
N ILE A 280 -21.79 18.65 23.43
CA ILE A 280 -20.45 18.03 23.45
C ILE A 280 -20.62 16.63 22.88
N GLY A 281 -20.01 16.37 21.72
CA GLY A 281 -19.97 15.04 21.11
C GLY A 281 -18.78 14.22 21.62
N SER A 282 -17.65 14.90 21.88
CA SER A 282 -16.45 14.28 22.44
C SER A 282 -15.64 15.25 23.29
N ILE A 283 -14.84 14.71 24.21
CA ILE A 283 -14.02 15.49 25.14
C ILE A 283 -12.69 14.78 25.43
N MET A 284 -11.63 15.56 25.63
CA MET A 284 -10.33 15.11 26.10
C MET A 284 -9.97 15.90 27.35
N GLY A 285 -9.48 15.22 28.39
CA GLY A 285 -9.04 15.82 29.64
C GLY A 285 -7.64 15.38 29.99
N ILE A 286 -6.78 16.32 30.38
CA ILE A 286 -5.37 16.06 30.73
C ILE A 286 -5.07 16.73 32.08
N PRO A 287 -4.62 15.97 33.09
CA PRO A 287 -4.23 16.52 34.37
C PRO A 287 -2.91 17.28 34.27
N LEU A 288 -2.79 18.38 35.03
CA LEU A 288 -1.59 19.21 35.08
C LEU A 288 -0.81 18.89 36.35
N ILE A 289 0.13 17.95 36.23
CA ILE A 289 0.79 17.32 37.37
C ILE A 289 2.16 17.95 37.62
N VAL A 290 2.45 18.27 38.87
CA VAL A 290 3.79 18.60 39.40
C VAL A 290 4.05 17.69 40.58
N ASP A 291 5.08 16.85 40.47
CA ASP A 291 5.35 15.74 41.39
C ASP A 291 4.10 14.86 41.58
N GLU A 292 3.54 14.79 42.80
CA GLU A 292 2.31 14.04 43.10
C GLU A 292 1.06 14.94 43.15
N LEU A 293 1.21 16.25 42.89
CA LEU A 293 0.14 17.23 43.01
C LEU A 293 -0.44 17.61 41.64
N ILE A 294 -1.76 17.53 41.52
CA ILE A 294 -2.48 18.05 40.35
C ILE A 294 -2.81 19.52 40.57
N LEU A 295 -2.17 20.41 39.79
CA LEU A 295 -2.37 21.85 39.85
C LEU A 295 -3.64 22.31 39.13
N GLY A 296 -4.16 21.50 38.21
CA GLY A 296 -5.26 21.85 37.33
C GLY A 296 -5.58 20.77 36.30
N VAL A 297 -6.50 21.07 35.40
CA VAL A 297 -6.92 20.15 34.32
C VAL A 297 -7.08 20.95 33.03
N LEU A 298 -6.54 20.45 31.93
CA LEU A 298 -6.75 20.98 30.59
C LEU A 298 -7.83 20.14 29.90
N CYS A 299 -8.91 20.76 29.45
CA CYS A 299 -10.02 20.10 28.77
C CYS A 299 -10.20 20.63 27.36
N LEU A 300 -10.31 19.74 26.37
CA LEU A 300 -10.68 20.06 24.99
C LEU A 300 -12.01 19.42 24.67
N GLN A 301 -12.92 20.16 24.04
CA GLN A 301 -14.27 19.71 23.70
C GLN A 301 -14.48 19.84 22.19
N SER A 302 -15.22 18.89 21.61
CA SER A 302 -15.71 18.93 20.23
C SER A 302 -17.23 18.79 20.24
N GLU A 303 -17.92 19.53 19.39
CA GLU A 303 -19.37 19.33 19.19
C GLU A 303 -19.68 17.99 18.51
N THR A 304 -18.71 17.46 17.74
CA THR A 304 -18.82 16.17 17.04
C THR A 304 -18.30 14.99 17.86
N GLN A 305 -18.88 13.80 17.61
CA GLN A 305 -18.33 12.52 18.08
C GLN A 305 -17.01 12.20 17.35
N ASP A 306 -16.20 11.36 17.97
CA ASP A 306 -14.85 11.02 17.51
C ASP A 306 -14.00 12.26 17.21
N GLY A 307 -14.18 13.38 17.93
CA GLY A 307 -13.47 14.62 17.65
C GLY A 307 -11.96 14.54 17.87
N PHE A 308 -11.48 13.52 18.60
CA PHE A 308 -10.09 13.38 19.01
C PHE A 308 -9.51 11.99 18.74
N ASN A 309 -8.19 11.92 18.63
CA ASN A 309 -7.45 10.67 18.54
C ASN A 309 -6.21 10.64 19.46
N ASN A 310 -5.51 9.50 19.49
CA ASN A 310 -4.31 9.34 20.31
C ASN A 310 -3.11 10.20 19.87
N ALA A 311 -3.08 10.65 18.61
CA ALA A 311 -2.06 11.60 18.15
C ALA A 311 -2.33 13.01 18.69
N ASP A 312 -3.61 13.42 18.73
CA ASP A 312 -4.03 14.67 19.39
C ASP A 312 -3.63 14.64 20.87
N LEU A 313 -3.88 13.54 21.59
CA LEU A 313 -3.53 13.45 23.01
C LEU A 313 -2.03 13.69 23.26
N ARG A 314 -1.15 13.00 22.53
CA ARG A 314 0.31 13.19 22.64
C ARG A 314 0.74 14.63 22.34
N THR A 315 0.08 15.23 21.36
CA THR A 315 0.30 16.63 20.97
C THR A 315 -0.12 17.59 22.08
N VAL A 316 -1.33 17.44 22.61
CA VAL A 316 -1.87 18.31 23.66
C VAL A 316 -1.11 18.14 24.98
N GLU A 317 -0.61 16.94 25.30
CA GLU A 317 0.27 16.72 26.46
C GLU A 317 1.47 17.68 26.46
N TYR A 318 2.08 17.96 25.31
CA TYR A 318 3.18 18.92 25.21
C TYR A 318 2.74 20.33 25.64
N TYR A 319 1.57 20.79 25.18
CA TYR A 319 1.01 22.09 25.58
C TYR A 319 0.55 22.10 27.03
N SER A 320 0.03 20.98 27.55
CA SER A 320 -0.36 20.83 28.95
C SER A 320 0.83 21.05 29.90
N ARG A 321 2.02 20.57 29.54
CA ARG A 321 3.26 20.80 30.30
C ARG A 321 3.64 22.28 30.33
N MET A 322 3.48 22.99 29.21
CA MET A 322 3.71 24.44 29.17
C MET A 322 2.69 25.20 30.03
N CYS A 323 1.40 24.82 29.99
CA CYS A 323 0.39 25.37 30.89
C CYS A 323 0.73 25.12 32.36
N THR A 324 1.16 23.89 32.69
CA THR A 324 1.58 23.50 34.04
C THR A 324 2.71 24.38 34.55
N LEU A 325 3.73 24.63 33.72
CA LEU A 325 4.86 25.50 34.06
C LEU A 325 4.40 26.94 34.36
N ILE A 326 3.53 27.50 33.53
CA ILE A 326 3.02 28.87 33.73
C ILE A 326 2.13 28.95 34.98
N LEU A 327 1.30 27.95 35.26
CA LEU A 327 0.50 27.88 36.49
C LEU A 327 1.37 27.77 37.74
N LEU A 328 2.44 26.95 37.68
CA LEU A 328 3.39 26.82 38.77
C LEU A 328 4.11 28.15 39.03
N TYR A 329 4.58 28.81 37.95
CA TYR A 329 5.19 30.15 38.04
C TYR A 329 4.25 31.16 38.70
N ASP A 330 2.98 31.17 38.32
CA ASP A 330 1.97 32.06 38.91
C ASP A 330 1.77 31.81 40.41
N LYS A 331 1.64 30.53 40.80
CA LYS A 331 1.54 30.13 42.22
C LYS A 331 2.77 30.55 43.03
N MET A 332 3.98 30.34 42.50
CA MET A 332 5.23 30.73 43.17
C MET A 332 5.35 32.25 43.34
N LYS A 333 4.93 33.02 42.33
CA LYS A 333 4.95 34.49 42.38
C LYS A 333 3.96 35.02 43.42
N ASN A 334 2.76 34.45 43.49
CA ASN A 334 1.74 34.86 44.46
C ASN A 334 2.15 34.52 45.91
N ASN A 335 2.78 33.37 46.15
CA ASN A 335 3.30 33.03 47.49
C ASN A 335 4.37 34.03 47.98
N LYS A 336 5.31 34.42 47.11
CA LYS A 336 6.35 35.41 47.47
C LYS A 336 5.78 36.78 47.82
N ASN A 337 4.69 37.19 47.18
CA ASN A 337 4.04 38.45 47.49
C ASN A 337 3.23 38.39 48.79
N GLY A 338 2.76 37.21 49.22
CA GLY A 338 2.04 37.02 50.48
C GLY A 338 2.93 36.96 51.73
N GLU A 339 4.20 36.59 51.58
CA GLU A 339 5.19 36.58 52.69
C GLU A 339 5.80 37.97 52.98
N GLY A 340 5.54 38.98 52.15
CA GLY A 340 6.06 40.35 52.32
C GLY A 340 5.17 41.31 53.10
N ASP A 341 3.96 40.90 53.46
CA ASP A 341 2.94 41.69 54.19
C ASP A 341 2.69 41.18 55.63
N GLN A 342 3.58 40.33 56.17
CA GLN A 342 3.64 39.92 57.59
C GLN A 342 4.92 40.45 58.22
#